data_AF-M0JWL2-F1
#
_entry.id   AF-M0JWL2-F1
#
_cell.length_a   1.000
_cell.length_b   1.000
_cell.length_c   1.000
_cell.angle_alpha   90.00
_cell.angle_beta   90.00
_cell.angle_gamma   90.00
#
_symmetry.space_group_name_H-M   'P 1'
#
loop_
_entity.id
_entity.type
_entity.pdbx_description
1 polymer ?
#
loop_
_entity_poly.entity_id
_entity_poly.type
_entity_poly.pdbx_seq_one_letter_code
_entity_poly.pdbx_strand_id
1 'polypeptide(L)'
;MQIEDSAALERAVTDGCTDLEKRDVRALTEYMTALPKGGDVYSVTTESGSEYRVDALEGRCTCPDYKHNLPTDGGRERCKHLSRVAFATGERPVPKWASPDAIDSQLGEHTDGSIRRDSSPAAFSEPTTDSVTTGADKLQTDGGTATVAEDSDTCPNGDDRCDGPDGVGLPCFDCFEVDQ
;
A
#
# COMPACT_ATOMS: atom_id res chain seq x y z
N MET A 1 -16.09 26.08 2.10
CA MET A 1 -14.96 25.77 1.19
C MET A 1 -13.70 25.82 2.01
N GLN A 2 -13.29 24.69 2.59
CA GLN A 2 -11.92 24.49 3.08
C GLN A 2 -11.50 23.08 2.66
N ILE A 3 -10.36 23.05 2.00
CA ILE A 3 -9.77 21.96 1.22
C ILE A 3 -8.55 21.55 2.04
N GLU A 4 -8.73 20.74 3.08
CA GLU A 4 -7.61 20.42 4.00
C GLU A 4 -7.53 18.93 4.37
N ASP A 5 -8.36 18.06 3.77
CA ASP A 5 -8.39 16.61 4.08
C ASP A 5 -7.69 15.73 3.02
N SER A 6 -7.34 16.29 1.85
CA SER A 6 -6.78 15.50 0.74
C SER A 6 -5.41 14.88 1.07
N ALA A 7 -4.54 15.60 1.79
CA ALA A 7 -3.17 15.14 2.04
C ALA A 7 -3.09 13.98 3.06
N ALA A 8 -4.04 13.87 4.00
CA ALA A 8 -4.08 12.76 4.95
C ALA A 8 -4.63 11.48 4.30
N LEU A 9 -5.62 11.62 3.42
CA LEU A 9 -6.12 10.51 2.60
C LEU A 9 -5.06 10.02 1.60
N GLU A 10 -4.28 10.93 0.99
CA GLU A 10 -3.15 10.59 0.10
C GLU A 10 -2.01 9.84 0.83
N ARG A 11 -1.81 10.10 2.12
CA ARG A 11 -0.80 9.41 2.94
C ARG A 11 -1.23 8.01 3.38
N ALA A 12 -2.52 7.77 3.62
CA ALA A 12 -3.04 6.44 3.92
C ALA A 12 -3.12 5.55 2.65
N VAL A 13 -3.42 6.14 1.49
CA VAL A 13 -3.41 5.44 0.19
C VAL A 13 -2.01 4.98 -0.22
N THR A 14 -0.96 5.69 0.20
CA THR A 14 0.43 5.32 -0.12
C THR A 14 1.06 4.32 0.87
N ASP A 15 0.57 4.26 2.12
CA ASP A 15 0.98 3.25 3.12
C ASP A 15 0.37 1.85 2.83
N GLY A 16 -0.78 1.80 2.16
CA GLY A 16 -1.40 0.57 1.66
C GLY A 16 -0.86 0.05 0.33
N CYS A 17 0.02 0.79 -0.36
CA CYS A 17 0.60 0.38 -1.64
C CYS A 17 1.73 -0.62 -1.40
N THR A 18 1.38 -1.91 -1.44
CA THR A 18 2.35 -3.00 -1.32
C THR A 18 3.45 -2.85 -2.39
N ASP A 19 4.66 -3.33 -2.11
CA ASP A 19 5.75 -3.27 -3.10
C ASP A 19 5.40 -3.98 -4.41
N LEU A 20 4.52 -4.99 -4.33
CA LEU A 20 3.92 -5.65 -5.49
C LEU A 20 3.11 -4.68 -6.37
N GLU A 21 2.28 -3.83 -5.76
CA GLU A 21 1.53 -2.81 -6.50
C GLU A 21 2.46 -1.77 -7.11
N LYS A 22 3.55 -1.38 -6.43
CA LYS A 22 4.57 -0.49 -7.01
C LYS A 22 5.22 -1.09 -8.25
N ARG A 23 5.54 -2.39 -8.23
CA ARG A 23 6.10 -3.10 -9.39
C ARG A 23 5.09 -3.20 -10.54
N ASP A 24 3.81 -3.43 -10.25
CA ASP A 24 2.75 -3.49 -11.25
C ASP A 24 2.45 -2.10 -11.85
N VAL A 25 2.47 -1.02 -11.05
CA VAL A 25 2.40 0.37 -11.54
C VAL A 25 3.51 0.62 -12.55
N ARG A 26 4.77 0.38 -12.16
CA ARG A 26 5.92 0.57 -13.06
C ARG A 26 5.83 -0.31 -14.31
N ALA A 27 5.36 -1.54 -14.14
CA ALA A 27 5.10 -2.45 -15.23
C ALA A 27 4.04 -1.95 -16.21
N LEU A 28 3.12 -1.08 -15.82
CA LEU A 28 2.12 -0.50 -16.70
C LEU A 28 2.54 0.86 -17.27
N THR A 29 3.27 1.67 -16.51
CA THR A 29 3.49 3.09 -16.84
C THR A 29 4.85 3.41 -17.47
N GLU A 30 5.91 2.67 -17.15
CA GLU A 30 7.24 2.95 -17.75
C GLU A 30 7.31 2.48 -19.20
N TYR A 31 8.16 3.08 -20.04
CA TYR A 31 8.35 2.60 -21.41
C TYR A 31 9.13 1.28 -21.43
N MET A 32 8.46 0.20 -21.87
CA MET A 32 9.09 -1.11 -22.00
C MET A 32 8.52 -1.90 -23.18
N THR A 33 9.40 -2.42 -24.01
CA THR A 33 9.06 -3.25 -25.17
C THR A 33 9.22 -4.73 -24.81
N ALA A 34 8.15 -5.52 -24.92
CA ALA A 34 8.20 -6.97 -24.74
C ALA A 34 8.17 -7.69 -26.10
N LEU A 35 9.31 -8.28 -26.49
CA LEU A 35 9.48 -8.97 -27.77
C LEU A 35 9.49 -10.49 -27.55
N PRO A 36 8.62 -11.26 -28.22
CA PRO A 36 8.65 -12.72 -28.13
C PRO A 36 9.95 -13.27 -28.74
N LYS A 37 10.55 -14.26 -28.08
CA LYS A 37 11.73 -15.01 -28.56
C LYS A 37 11.40 -16.46 -28.93
N GLY A 38 10.13 -16.85 -28.78
CA GLY A 38 9.62 -18.19 -29.05
C GLY A 38 9.21 -18.92 -27.76
N GLY A 39 8.11 -19.66 -27.83
CA GLY A 39 7.44 -20.18 -26.63
C GLY A 39 7.01 -19.05 -25.70
N ASP A 40 7.09 -19.26 -24.39
CA ASP A 40 6.76 -18.28 -23.35
C ASP A 40 7.98 -17.43 -22.92
N VAL A 41 8.98 -17.32 -23.80
CA VAL A 41 10.20 -16.54 -23.53
C VAL A 41 10.12 -15.20 -24.24
N TYR A 42 10.34 -14.14 -23.48
CA TYR A 42 10.32 -12.75 -23.94
C TYR A 42 11.65 -12.07 -23.64
N SER A 43 12.00 -11.12 -24.50
CA SER A 43 13.02 -10.12 -24.24
C SER A 43 12.31 -8.81 -23.92
N VAL A 44 12.60 -8.26 -22.76
CA VAL A 44 12.04 -6.98 -22.32
C VAL A 44 13.14 -5.93 -22.35
N THR A 45 12.98 -4.94 -23.22
CA THR A 45 13.88 -3.79 -23.32
C THR A 45 13.26 -2.62 -22.57
N THR A 46 14.01 -2.03 -21.63
CA THR A 46 13.59 -0.87 -20.84
C THR A 46 14.05 0.45 -21.45
N GLU A 47 13.47 1.57 -21.03
CA GLU A 47 13.88 2.93 -21.44
C GLU A 47 15.39 3.20 -21.33
N SER A 48 16.06 2.60 -20.33
CA SER A 48 17.50 2.71 -20.12
C SER A 48 18.34 1.96 -21.17
N GLY A 49 17.71 1.27 -22.12
CA GLY A 49 18.36 0.40 -23.10
C GLY A 49 18.81 -0.95 -22.55
N SER A 50 18.47 -1.29 -21.30
CA SER A 50 18.75 -2.60 -20.73
C SER A 50 17.76 -3.65 -21.26
N GLU A 51 18.27 -4.83 -21.57
CA GLU A 51 17.47 -5.96 -22.04
C GLU A 51 17.48 -7.10 -21.01
N TYR A 52 16.30 -7.62 -20.69
CA TYR A 52 16.14 -8.73 -19.75
C TYR A 52 15.34 -9.87 -20.38
N ARG A 53 15.80 -11.11 -20.16
CA ARG A 53 15.07 -12.30 -20.58
C ARG A 53 14.04 -12.66 -19.51
N VAL A 54 12.81 -12.87 -19.96
CA VAL A 54 11.67 -13.27 -19.13
C VAL A 54 11.17 -14.61 -19.63
N ASP A 55 11.02 -15.56 -18.72
CA ASP A 55 10.38 -16.85 -18.94
C ASP A 55 9.03 -16.78 -18.22
N ALA A 56 7.97 -16.50 -18.98
CA ALA A 56 6.64 -16.23 -18.44
C ALA A 56 6.00 -17.50 -17.86
N LEU A 57 6.24 -18.65 -18.50
CA LEU A 57 5.73 -19.94 -18.05
C LEU A 57 6.25 -20.29 -16.65
N GLU A 58 7.55 -20.10 -16.45
CA GLU A 58 8.23 -20.48 -15.21
C GLU A 58 8.34 -19.33 -14.21
N GLY A 59 7.85 -18.14 -14.59
CA GLY A 59 7.86 -16.95 -13.75
C GLY A 59 9.27 -16.44 -13.44
N ARG A 60 10.26 -16.62 -14.33
CA ARG A 60 11.66 -16.22 -14.10
C ARG A 60 12.05 -14.99 -14.91
N CYS A 61 12.92 -14.16 -14.34
CA CYS A 61 13.49 -13.02 -15.06
C CYS A 61 14.99 -12.87 -14.76
N THR A 62 15.76 -12.41 -15.75
CA THR A 62 17.21 -12.15 -15.56
C THR A 62 17.53 -10.78 -14.95
N CYS A 63 16.52 -9.97 -14.62
CA CYS A 63 16.74 -8.63 -14.07
C CYS A 63 17.30 -8.68 -12.63
N PRO A 64 18.04 -7.64 -12.20
CA PRO A 64 18.61 -7.58 -10.85
C PRO A 64 17.55 -7.67 -9.76
N ASP A 65 16.39 -7.05 -9.96
CA ASP A 65 15.29 -7.06 -9.00
C ASP A 65 14.81 -8.49 -8.71
N TYR A 66 14.63 -9.29 -9.76
CA TYR A 66 14.28 -10.70 -9.62
C TYR A 66 15.34 -11.51 -8.86
N LYS A 67 16.62 -11.22 -9.13
CA LYS A 67 17.74 -11.97 -8.55
C LYS A 67 17.97 -11.66 -7.06
N HIS A 68 17.63 -10.46 -6.61
CA HIS A 68 18.09 -9.95 -5.32
C HIS A 68 16.97 -9.56 -4.36
N ASN A 69 15.79 -9.19 -4.86
CA ASN A 69 14.74 -8.56 -4.06
C ASN A 69 13.45 -9.37 -3.96
N LEU A 70 13.33 -10.48 -4.69
CA LEU A 70 12.13 -11.33 -4.67
C LEU A 70 12.32 -12.57 -3.77
N PRO A 71 11.29 -12.98 -3.02
CA PRO A 71 11.31 -14.18 -2.19
C PRO A 71 11.53 -15.42 -3.05
N THR A 72 12.47 -16.26 -2.62
CA THR A 72 12.86 -17.50 -3.30
C THR A 72 12.04 -18.71 -2.84
N ASP A 73 11.39 -18.61 -1.67
CA ASP A 73 10.60 -19.68 -1.04
C ASP A 73 9.10 -19.29 -1.00
N GLY A 74 8.30 -19.85 -1.91
CA GLY A 74 6.85 -19.98 -1.79
C GLY A 74 5.96 -18.72 -1.87
N GLY A 75 6.53 -17.52 -1.83
CA GLY A 75 5.80 -16.25 -1.98
C GLY A 75 5.78 -15.75 -3.42
N ARG A 76 4.63 -15.34 -3.95
CA ARG A 76 4.51 -14.83 -5.34
C ARG A 76 4.70 -13.31 -5.41
N GLU A 77 5.95 -12.87 -5.44
CA GLU A 77 6.29 -11.52 -5.87
C GLU A 77 6.92 -11.58 -7.27
N ARG A 78 6.47 -10.70 -8.18
CA ARG A 78 6.94 -10.61 -9.56
C ARG A 78 7.72 -9.32 -9.73
N CYS A 79 8.85 -9.37 -10.46
CA CYS A 79 9.51 -8.14 -10.89
C CYS A 79 8.65 -7.42 -11.95
N LYS A 80 8.92 -6.13 -12.17
CA LYS A 80 8.18 -5.33 -13.17
C LYS A 80 8.19 -5.93 -14.58
N HIS A 81 9.25 -6.67 -14.95
CA HIS A 81 9.36 -7.27 -16.29
C HIS A 81 8.42 -8.48 -16.46
N LEU A 82 8.25 -9.29 -15.41
CA LEU A 82 7.27 -10.38 -15.41
C LEU A 82 5.85 -9.83 -15.48
N SER A 83 5.55 -8.79 -14.68
CA SER A 83 4.27 -8.11 -14.74
C SER A 83 4.01 -7.48 -16.11
N ARG A 84 5.02 -6.82 -16.72
CA ARG A 84 4.93 -6.24 -18.07
C ARG A 84 4.54 -7.29 -19.11
N VAL A 85 5.19 -8.45 -19.11
CA VAL A 85 4.86 -9.55 -20.02
C VAL A 85 3.44 -10.05 -19.76
N ALA A 86 3.07 -10.30 -18.51
CA ALA A 86 1.73 -10.80 -18.17
C ALA A 86 0.61 -9.84 -18.61
N PHE A 87 0.82 -8.52 -18.51
CA PHE A 87 -0.14 -7.53 -19.00
C PHE A 87 -0.15 -7.46 -20.54
N ALA A 88 1.03 -7.47 -21.17
CA ALA A 88 1.17 -7.37 -22.62
C ALA A 88 0.53 -8.56 -23.35
N THR A 89 0.73 -9.78 -22.83
CA THR A 89 0.14 -11.00 -23.41
C THR A 89 -1.33 -11.19 -23.05
N GLY A 90 -1.86 -10.37 -22.13
CA GLY A 90 -3.19 -10.52 -21.58
C GLY A 90 -3.32 -11.68 -20.59
N GLU A 91 -2.24 -12.37 -20.20
CA GLU A 91 -2.26 -13.37 -19.13
C GLU A 91 -2.91 -12.79 -17.86
N ARG A 92 -2.54 -11.55 -17.53
CA ARG A 92 -3.14 -10.76 -16.46
C ARG A 92 -3.93 -9.58 -17.04
N PRO A 93 -5.17 -9.34 -16.56
CA PRO A 93 -5.88 -8.13 -16.91
C PRO A 93 -5.24 -6.89 -16.28
N VAL A 94 -5.19 -5.80 -17.03
CA VAL A 94 -4.86 -4.46 -16.54
C VAL A 94 -5.86 -4.09 -15.42
N PRO A 95 -5.39 -3.76 -14.21
CA PRO A 95 -6.26 -3.42 -13.09
C PRO A 95 -7.09 -2.15 -13.34
N LYS A 96 -8.26 -2.07 -12.70
CA LYS A 96 -9.19 -0.93 -12.86
C LYS A 96 -8.65 0.41 -12.39
N TRP A 97 -7.77 0.41 -11.40
CA TRP A 97 -7.15 1.62 -10.88
C TRP A 97 -6.17 2.24 -11.89
N ALA A 98 -5.69 1.46 -12.87
CA ALA A 98 -4.73 1.94 -13.85
C ALA A 98 -5.44 2.84 -14.88
N SER A 99 -5.11 4.14 -14.85
CA SER A 99 -5.64 5.10 -15.80
C SER A 99 -5.17 4.76 -17.22
N PRO A 100 -6.06 4.71 -18.24
CA PRO A 100 -5.69 4.42 -19.63
C PRO A 100 -4.57 5.30 -20.16
N ASP A 101 -4.56 6.59 -19.81
CA ASP A 101 -3.59 7.58 -20.29
C ASP A 101 -2.21 7.47 -19.60
N ALA A 102 -2.15 6.79 -18.45
CA ALA A 102 -0.91 6.54 -17.74
C ALA A 102 -0.23 5.24 -18.19
N ILE A 103 -0.97 4.35 -18.86
CA ILE A 103 -0.44 3.09 -19.38
C ILE A 103 0.41 3.39 -20.60
N ASP A 104 1.58 2.75 -20.67
CA ASP A 104 2.45 2.79 -21.83
C ASP A 104 1.66 2.45 -23.10
N SER A 105 1.62 3.39 -24.05
CA SER A 105 0.88 3.23 -25.30
C SER A 105 1.39 2.08 -26.17
N GLN A 106 2.62 1.60 -25.93
CA GLN A 106 3.22 0.47 -26.64
C GLN A 106 2.97 -0.88 -25.94
N LEU A 107 2.23 -0.91 -24.84
CA LEU A 107 1.92 -2.14 -24.13
C LEU A 107 1.25 -3.13 -25.10
N GLY A 108 1.81 -4.33 -25.23
CA GLY A 108 1.26 -5.40 -26.08
C GLY A 108 1.51 -5.27 -27.59
N GLU A 109 2.15 -4.20 -28.08
CA GLU A 109 2.32 -3.94 -29.54
C GLU A 109 3.02 -5.09 -30.30
N HIS A 110 3.91 -5.82 -29.63
CA HIS A 110 4.72 -6.88 -30.25
C HIS A 110 4.36 -8.29 -29.77
N THR A 111 3.26 -8.46 -29.04
CA THR A 111 2.83 -9.77 -28.56
C THR A 111 1.58 -10.22 -29.31
N ASP A 112 1.46 -11.51 -29.58
CA ASP A 112 0.24 -12.07 -30.22
C ASP A 112 -0.99 -12.06 -29.29
N GLY A 113 -0.79 -11.77 -28.01
CA GLY A 113 -1.85 -11.63 -27.01
C GLY A 113 -2.67 -10.35 -27.18
N SER A 114 -3.87 -10.35 -26.63
CA SER A 114 -4.71 -9.15 -26.55
C SER A 114 -4.73 -8.63 -25.11
N ILE A 115 -4.47 -7.34 -24.94
CA ILE A 115 -4.49 -6.70 -23.62
C ILE A 115 -5.89 -6.85 -23.04
N ARG A 116 -5.98 -7.53 -21.90
CA ARG A 116 -7.23 -7.63 -21.14
C ARG A 116 -7.31 -6.50 -20.14
N ARG A 117 -8.51 -5.97 -19.90
CA ARG A 117 -8.77 -5.06 -18.79
C ARG A 117 -9.68 -5.76 -17.78
N ASP A 118 -9.48 -5.48 -16.51
CA ASP A 118 -10.36 -6.00 -15.49
C ASP A 118 -11.72 -5.29 -15.60
N SER A 119 -12.75 -6.07 -15.89
CA SER A 119 -14.13 -5.58 -16.05
C SER A 119 -15.00 -5.96 -14.85
N SER A 120 -14.54 -6.86 -13.98
CA SER A 120 -15.28 -7.39 -12.82
C SER A 120 -15.84 -6.26 -11.97
N PRO A 121 -17.16 -6.16 -11.71
CA PRO A 121 -17.71 -5.05 -10.91
C PRO A 121 -16.86 -4.89 -9.65
N ALA A 122 -16.43 -3.66 -9.36
CA ALA A 122 -15.56 -3.43 -8.23
C ALA A 122 -16.30 -3.98 -7.00
N ALA A 123 -15.84 -5.12 -6.49
CA ALA A 123 -16.24 -5.59 -5.18
C ALA A 123 -15.56 -4.62 -4.21
N PHE A 124 -16.13 -3.43 -4.10
CA PHE A 124 -16.10 -2.73 -2.83
C PHE A 124 -16.72 -3.72 -1.87
N SER A 125 -15.87 -4.43 -1.12
CA SER A 125 -16.29 -4.92 0.18
C SER A 125 -16.73 -3.67 0.91
N GLU A 126 -18.04 -3.40 0.90
CA GLU A 126 -18.63 -2.52 1.89
C GLU A 126 -18.06 -3.00 3.22
N PRO A 127 -17.52 -2.11 4.08
CA PRO A 127 -17.18 -2.51 5.41
C PRO A 127 -18.48 -3.07 5.99
N THR A 128 -18.56 -4.40 6.07
CA THR A 128 -19.58 -5.03 6.88
C THR A 128 -19.33 -4.42 8.23
N THR A 129 -20.30 -3.63 8.69
CA THR A 129 -20.35 -3.12 10.04
C THR A 129 -20.61 -4.33 10.92
N ASP A 130 -19.60 -5.20 11.03
CA ASP A 130 -19.45 -6.07 12.17
C ASP A 130 -19.38 -5.11 13.34
N SER A 131 -20.50 -5.06 14.04
CA SER A 131 -20.65 -4.31 15.27
C SER A 131 -19.60 -4.88 16.20
N VAL A 132 -18.44 -4.24 16.26
CA VAL A 132 -17.51 -4.41 17.36
C VAL A 132 -18.30 -3.98 18.57
N THR A 133 -18.85 -4.95 19.30
CA THR A 133 -19.19 -4.78 20.71
C THR A 133 -17.89 -4.42 21.40
N THR A 134 -17.60 -3.12 21.47
CA THR A 134 -16.63 -2.59 22.41
C THR A 134 -17.04 -3.12 23.78
N GLY A 135 -16.11 -3.70 24.53
CA GLY A 135 -16.35 -4.30 25.85
C GLY A 135 -16.70 -3.25 26.92
N ALA A 136 -17.69 -2.40 26.66
CA ALA A 136 -18.26 -1.46 27.61
C ALA A 136 -19.45 -2.06 28.38
N ASP A 137 -20.01 -3.18 27.93
CA ASP A 137 -21.15 -3.83 28.58
C ASP A 137 -20.70 -4.90 29.60
N LYS A 138 -19.88 -4.48 30.57
CA LYS A 138 -19.64 -5.22 31.82
C LYS A 138 -18.92 -4.38 32.87
N LEU A 139 -19.50 -3.24 33.23
CA LEU A 139 -19.22 -2.63 34.53
C LEU A 139 -20.52 -2.59 35.33
N GLN A 140 -20.66 -3.55 36.25
CA GLN A 140 -21.54 -3.36 37.40
C GLN A 140 -20.92 -2.24 38.23
N THR A 141 -21.63 -1.12 38.32
CA THR A 141 -21.32 -0.08 39.29
C THR A 141 -21.88 -0.54 40.63
N ASP A 142 -21.00 -0.88 41.57
CA ASP A 142 -21.35 -0.77 42.98
C ASP A 142 -21.55 0.72 43.23
N GLY A 143 -22.77 1.12 43.59
CA GLY A 143 -23.17 2.51 43.76
C GLY A 143 -22.40 3.21 44.88
N GLY A 144 -21.15 3.59 44.60
CA GLY A 144 -20.33 4.47 45.40
C GLY A 144 -20.73 5.91 45.10
N THR A 145 -21.41 6.56 46.04
CA THR A 145 -21.64 8.00 46.01
C THR A 145 -20.30 8.71 46.15
N ALA A 146 -19.75 9.20 45.03
CA ALA A 146 -18.64 10.14 45.04
C ALA A 146 -19.20 11.53 45.39
N THR A 147 -18.82 12.04 46.56
CA THR A 147 -18.94 13.45 46.87
C THR A 147 -18.08 14.23 45.90
N VAL A 148 -18.70 15.07 45.08
CA VAL A 148 -18.00 16.06 44.27
C VAL A 148 -17.32 17.06 45.21
N ALA A 149 -16.02 16.94 45.36
CA ALA A 149 -15.19 18.06 45.78
C ALA A 149 -14.83 18.82 44.50
N GLU A 150 -15.31 20.05 44.40
CA GLU A 150 -14.81 21.02 43.44
C GLU A 150 -13.34 21.29 43.77
N ASP A 151 -12.41 20.75 42.99
CA ASP A 151 -11.01 21.19 43.02
C ASP A 151 -10.37 20.96 41.65
N SER A 152 -10.37 22.05 40.88
CA SER A 152 -9.45 22.48 39.81
C SER A 152 -8.74 21.46 38.91
N ASP A 153 -8.79 21.73 37.60
CA ASP A 153 -7.93 21.24 36.49
C ASP A 153 -6.41 21.50 36.69
N THR A 154 -5.92 21.47 37.92
CA THR A 154 -4.56 21.83 38.29
C THR A 154 -3.72 20.57 38.45
N CYS A 155 -2.68 20.45 37.62
CA CYS A 155 -1.75 19.33 37.68
C CYS A 155 -1.02 19.35 39.04
N PRO A 156 -0.47 18.23 39.56
CA PRO A 156 -0.05 18.10 40.96
C PRO A 156 1.00 19.13 41.45
N ASN A 157 1.64 19.86 40.53
CA ASN A 157 2.56 20.96 40.83
C ASN A 157 1.92 22.36 40.89
N GLY A 158 0.64 22.53 40.56
CA GLY A 158 -0.04 23.82 40.59
C GLY A 158 -0.23 24.53 39.25
N ASP A 159 0.23 23.94 38.13
CA ASP A 159 0.28 24.58 36.80
C ASP A 159 -0.61 23.89 35.75
N ASP A 160 -1.08 24.63 34.73
CA ASP A 160 -1.85 24.15 33.56
C ASP A 160 -1.02 23.27 32.59
N ARG A 161 0.31 23.20 32.78
CA ARG A 161 1.26 22.46 31.95
C ARG A 161 2.42 21.92 32.77
N CYS A 162 2.90 20.73 32.42
CA CYS A 162 4.11 20.16 33.01
C CYS A 162 5.34 20.51 32.15
N ASP A 163 6.49 20.72 32.79
CA ASP A 163 7.78 20.75 32.12
C ASP A 163 8.10 19.36 31.57
N GLY A 164 8.11 19.23 30.24
CA GLY A 164 8.59 18.02 29.57
C GLY A 164 10.10 17.82 29.79
N PRO A 165 10.63 16.64 29.45
CA PRO A 165 12.06 16.32 29.61
C PRO A 165 13.01 17.30 28.90
N ASP A 166 12.50 18.00 27.88
CA ASP A 166 13.22 19.00 27.09
C ASP A 166 12.79 20.46 27.38
N GLY A 167 12.03 20.71 28.46
CA GLY A 167 11.51 22.04 28.82
C GLY A 167 10.40 22.55 27.90
N VAL A 168 9.78 21.66 27.11
CA VAL A 168 8.58 21.97 26.33
C VAL A 168 7.35 21.72 27.20
N GLY A 169 6.49 22.72 27.34
CA GLY A 169 5.26 22.61 28.13
C GLY A 169 4.27 21.65 27.48
N LEU A 170 4.17 20.44 28.03
CA LEU A 170 3.26 19.40 27.54
C LEU A 170 1.91 19.47 28.26
N PRO A 171 0.82 19.14 27.57
CA PRO A 171 -0.48 19.00 28.20
C PRO A 171 -0.49 17.77 29.13
N CYS A 172 -1.25 17.83 30.23
CA CYS A 172 -1.12 16.87 31.34
C CYS A 172 -1.50 15.41 31.01
N PHE A 173 -1.98 15.13 29.80
CA PHE A 173 -2.25 13.76 29.33
C PHE A 173 -1.01 12.97 28.91
N ASP A 174 0.14 13.61 28.62
CA ASP A 174 1.38 12.95 28.17
C ASP A 174 2.39 12.67 29.30
N CYS A 175 1.96 12.70 30.56
CA CYS A 175 2.80 12.28 31.69
C CYS A 175 2.90 10.75 31.73
N PHE A 176 3.80 10.15 30.96
CA PHE A 176 4.18 8.75 31.17
C PHE A 176 5.24 8.68 32.28
N GLU A 177 4.86 8.09 33.41
CA GLU A 177 5.75 7.78 34.53
C GLU A 177 6.74 6.68 34.09
N VAL A 178 8.02 6.99 33.97
CA VAL A 178 9.08 5.97 33.89
C VAL A 178 9.56 5.75 35.32
N ASP A 179 9.12 4.66 35.94
CA ASP A 179 9.73 4.11 37.15
C ASP A 179 11.24 3.96 36.92
N GLN A 180 12.07 4.57 37.78
CA GLN A 180 13.51 4.34 37.86
C GLN A 180 13.87 3.60 39.14
#